data_AF-A0A1G9D638-F1
#
_entry.id   AF-A0A1G9D638-F1
#
_cell.length_a   1.000
_cell.length_b   1.000
_cell.length_c   1.000
_cell.angle_alpha   90.00
_cell.angle_beta   90.00
_cell.angle_gamma   90.00
#
_symmetry.space_group_name_H-M   'P 1'
#
loop_
_entity.id
_entity.type
_entity.pdbx_description
1 polymer ?
#
loop_
_entity_poly.entity_id
_entity_poly.type
_entity_poly.pdbx_seq_one_letter_code
_entity_poly.pdbx_strand_id
1 'polypeptide(L)'
;MSVRPLTIALLVVLLLVTASYALFHFGVLDPFLSGYSEVSDKNDNTGPVVRHPVSNLVLPLPSSKQQVAQSVNGSSEVGAETETEAGTDVVTEVQNAGDTQPVQVSAVKKVAAIAVTEVAQKDVAPKKSKVEKVVAGTLSRVKLDCSSDSLTLKISLSQPSDRITWFNLNDPKKLIVDIRGHWKNYAKSIYRLKDCAVEKIVLGENSDRFRLVFYINKKDLPLRIRPAIKKLSDGIEIKIKL
;
A
#
# COMPACT_ATOMS: atom_id res chain seq x y z
N MET A 1 -37.82 44.77 -25.17
CA MET A 1 -36.77 44.09 -24.38
C MET A 1 -36.53 42.70 -24.98
N SER A 2 -35.38 42.51 -25.63
CA SER A 2 -35.03 41.32 -26.41
C SER A 2 -34.42 40.23 -25.52
N VAL A 3 -35.26 39.39 -24.93
CA VAL A 3 -34.84 38.27 -24.06
C VAL A 3 -34.36 37.03 -24.85
N ARG A 4 -34.22 37.14 -26.18
CA ARG A 4 -34.02 36.00 -27.08
C ARG A 4 -32.60 35.42 -27.16
N PRO A 5 -31.49 36.18 -27.02
CA PRO A 5 -30.16 35.59 -27.21
C PRO A 5 -29.70 34.75 -26.02
N LEU A 6 -30.08 35.13 -24.80
CA LEU A 6 -29.68 34.44 -23.57
C LEU A 6 -30.32 33.04 -23.47
N THR A 7 -31.60 32.92 -23.83
CA THR A 7 -32.32 31.65 -23.79
C THR A 7 -31.80 30.66 -24.84
N ILE A 8 -31.44 31.15 -26.03
CA ILE A 8 -30.82 30.32 -27.07
C ILE A 8 -29.45 29.82 -26.61
N ALA A 9 -28.62 30.68 -26.02
CA ALA A 9 -27.31 30.28 -25.51
C ALA A 9 -27.42 29.20 -24.42
N LEU A 10 -28.37 29.34 -23.49
CA LEU A 10 -28.58 28.39 -22.41
C LEU A 10 -29.06 27.03 -22.94
N LEU A 11 -29.92 27.03 -23.96
CA LEU A 11 -30.40 25.80 -24.61
C LEU A 11 -29.26 25.08 -25.34
N VAL A 12 -28.37 25.81 -26.02
CA VAL A 12 -27.17 25.23 -26.68
C VAL A 12 -26.23 24.59 -25.66
N VAL A 13 -25.99 25.25 -24.52
CA VAL A 13 -25.15 24.69 -23.45
C VAL A 13 -25.77 23.42 -22.87
N LEU A 14 -27.09 23.42 -22.64
CA LEU A 14 -27.80 22.24 -22.13
C LEU A 14 -27.71 21.05 -23.13
N LEU A 15 -27.81 21.33 -24.43
CA LEU A 15 -27.65 20.32 -25.49
C LEU A 15 -26.22 19.74 -25.54
N LEU A 16 -25.20 20.59 -25.38
CA LEU A 16 -23.79 20.14 -25.35
C LEU A 16 -23.48 19.26 -24.15
N VAL A 17 -23.99 19.61 -22.96
CA VAL A 17 -23.79 18.82 -21.74
C VAL A 17 -24.49 17.47 -21.85
N THR A 18 -25.73 17.44 -22.34
CA THR A 18 -26.49 16.18 -22.50
C THR A 18 -25.90 15.27 -23.57
N ALA A 19 -25.44 15.82 -24.70
CA ALA A 19 -24.73 15.04 -25.72
C ALA A 19 -23.40 14.46 -25.20
N SER A 20 -22.64 15.25 -24.44
CA SER A 20 -21.37 14.80 -23.85
C SER A 20 -21.58 13.71 -22.81
N TYR A 21 -22.63 13.81 -21.99
CA TYR A 21 -23.00 12.79 -21.02
C TYR A 21 -23.41 11.47 -21.70
N ALA A 22 -24.20 11.54 -22.78
CA ALA A 22 -24.55 10.36 -23.55
C ALA A 22 -23.31 9.68 -24.16
N LEU A 23 -22.41 10.45 -24.78
CA LEU A 23 -21.16 9.92 -25.35
C LEU A 23 -20.26 9.24 -24.30
N PHE A 24 -20.20 9.78 -23.08
CA PHE A 24 -19.47 9.16 -21.97
C PHE A 24 -20.06 7.81 -21.57
N HIS A 25 -21.39 7.69 -21.52
CA HIS A 25 -22.07 6.45 -21.14
C HIS A 25 -22.10 5.38 -22.24
N PHE A 26 -22.07 5.77 -23.52
CA PHE A 26 -22.04 4.83 -24.64
C PHE A 26 -20.64 4.24 -24.93
N GLY A 27 -19.62 4.55 -24.13
CA GLY A 27 -18.30 3.92 -24.24
C GLY A 27 -17.54 4.25 -25.53
N VAL A 28 -17.95 5.27 -26.27
CA VAL A 28 -17.36 5.65 -27.57
C VAL A 28 -15.92 6.17 -27.43
N LEU A 29 -15.48 6.49 -26.21
CA LEU A 29 -14.13 6.98 -25.91
C LEU A 29 -13.11 5.89 -25.54
N ASP A 30 -13.54 4.64 -25.32
CA ASP A 30 -12.66 3.52 -24.96
C ASP A 30 -11.63 3.15 -26.07
N PRO A 31 -11.96 3.23 -27.37
CA PRO A 31 -10.98 3.02 -28.45
C PRO A 31 -9.91 4.12 -28.53
N PHE A 32 -10.22 5.34 -28.08
CA PHE A 32 -9.29 6.48 -28.18
C PHE A 32 -8.24 6.48 -27.07
N LEU A 33 -8.53 5.87 -25.92
CA LEU A 33 -7.61 5.74 -24.79
C LEU A 33 -6.73 4.49 -24.87
N SER A 34 -7.16 3.44 -25.58
CA SER A 34 -6.37 2.20 -25.74
C SER A 34 -5.22 2.34 -26.73
N GLY A 35 -5.32 3.23 -27.73
CA GLY A 35 -4.32 3.43 -28.78
C GLY A 35 -3.00 4.12 -28.38
N TYR A 36 -2.88 4.67 -27.16
CA TYR A 36 -1.66 5.32 -26.68
C TYR A 36 -0.71 4.41 -25.89
N SER A 37 -1.02 3.11 -25.79
CA SER A 37 -0.24 2.16 -24.97
C SER A 37 0.83 1.38 -25.75
N GLU A 38 0.88 1.50 -27.08
CA GLU A 38 1.65 0.59 -27.94
C GLU A 38 2.74 1.31 -28.75
N VAL A 39 3.58 2.11 -28.10
CA VAL A 39 4.87 2.53 -28.67
C VAL A 39 5.92 2.60 -27.56
N SER A 40 6.46 1.44 -27.13
CA SER A 40 7.85 1.34 -26.65
C SER A 40 8.25 -0.12 -26.38
N ASP A 41 8.20 -0.98 -27.39
CA ASP A 41 8.98 -2.23 -27.39
C ASP A 41 9.50 -2.52 -28.80
N LYS A 42 10.45 -1.69 -29.25
CA LYS A 42 11.45 -2.13 -30.22
C LYS A 42 12.69 -2.53 -29.43
N ASN A 43 12.79 -3.81 -29.11
CA ASN A 43 14.07 -4.42 -28.78
C ASN A 43 14.28 -5.58 -29.75
N ASP A 44 15.15 -5.34 -30.71
CA ASP A 44 15.58 -6.27 -31.73
C ASP A 44 16.32 -7.44 -31.08
N ASN A 45 15.78 -8.66 -31.20
CA ASN A 45 16.51 -9.91 -30.98
C ASN A 45 15.86 -11.06 -31.75
N THR A 46 15.74 -10.88 -33.07
CA THR A 46 15.34 -11.95 -34.00
C THR A 46 16.59 -12.62 -34.55
N GLY A 47 17.14 -13.57 -33.79
CA GLY A 47 18.07 -14.57 -34.28
C GLY A 47 17.37 -15.94 -34.38
N PRO A 48 17.73 -16.81 -35.34
CA PRO A 48 17.10 -18.11 -35.48
C PRO A 48 17.48 -19.03 -34.31
N VAL A 49 16.49 -19.34 -33.46
CA VAL A 49 16.63 -20.28 -32.35
C VAL A 49 16.63 -21.72 -32.89
N VAL A 50 17.82 -22.30 -33.03
CA VAL A 50 18.00 -23.74 -33.29
C VAL A 50 17.67 -24.50 -32.00
N ARG A 51 16.55 -25.23 -31.98
CA ARG A 51 16.17 -26.10 -30.87
C ARG A 51 16.81 -27.48 -31.07
N HIS A 52 17.76 -27.85 -30.22
CA HIS A 52 18.22 -29.24 -30.14
C HIS A 52 17.18 -30.11 -29.41
N PRO A 53 16.95 -31.37 -29.83
CA PRO A 53 16.06 -32.28 -29.13
C PRO A 53 16.64 -32.63 -27.76
N VAL A 54 15.81 -32.46 -26.72
CA VAL A 54 16.12 -32.84 -25.34
C VAL A 54 16.04 -34.36 -25.25
N SER A 55 17.16 -35.01 -24.94
CA SER A 55 17.21 -36.44 -24.70
C SER A 55 16.41 -36.80 -23.44
N ASN A 56 15.34 -37.58 -23.61
CA ASN A 56 14.57 -38.18 -22.52
C ASN A 56 15.40 -39.28 -21.84
N LEU A 57 16.32 -38.89 -20.95
CA LEU A 57 16.90 -39.83 -20.00
C LEU A 57 15.89 -40.07 -18.87
N VAL A 58 15.14 -41.16 -18.99
CA VAL A 58 14.32 -41.69 -17.90
C VAL A 58 15.25 -42.36 -16.90
N LEU A 59 15.45 -41.74 -15.75
CA LEU A 59 16.16 -42.34 -14.61
C LEU A 59 15.24 -43.37 -13.94
N PRO A 60 15.62 -44.65 -13.83
CA PRO A 60 14.86 -45.62 -13.05
C PRO A 60 15.06 -45.35 -11.56
N LEU A 61 13.96 -45.02 -10.86
CA LEU A 61 13.92 -45.00 -9.40
C LEU A 61 13.83 -46.44 -8.87
N PRO A 62 14.67 -46.84 -7.90
CA PRO A 62 14.51 -48.13 -7.24
C PRO A 62 13.27 -48.12 -6.35
N SER A 63 12.41 -49.11 -6.58
CA SER A 63 11.20 -49.42 -5.83
C SER A 63 11.53 -49.73 -4.37
N SER A 64 11.06 -48.88 -3.45
CA SER A 64 11.18 -49.10 -2.00
C SER A 64 9.97 -49.88 -1.50
N LYS A 65 10.25 -51.08 -0.98
CA LYS A 65 9.34 -52.01 -0.29
C LYS A 65 8.44 -51.29 0.72
N GLN A 66 7.13 -51.46 0.55
CA GLN A 66 6.11 -51.12 1.53
C GLN A 66 5.85 -52.35 2.40
N GLN A 67 6.17 -52.24 3.69
CA GLN A 67 5.90 -53.26 4.70
C GLN A 67 4.82 -52.73 5.65
N VAL A 68 3.84 -53.58 5.90
CA VAL A 68 2.60 -53.37 6.64
C VAL A 68 2.81 -53.54 8.16
N ALA A 69 2.21 -52.66 8.96
CA ALA A 69 1.61 -52.88 10.30
C ALA A 69 1.08 -51.52 10.80
N GLN A 70 -0.22 -51.23 10.92
CA GLN A 70 -1.28 -51.75 11.81
C GLN A 70 -1.11 -51.36 13.29
N SER A 71 -2.22 -50.90 13.90
CA SER A 71 -2.50 -50.64 15.34
C SER A 71 -2.59 -49.15 15.73
N VAL A 72 -3.48 -48.60 16.57
CA VAL A 72 -4.88 -48.80 17.06
C VAL A 72 -5.05 -47.78 18.23
N ASN A 73 -6.24 -47.18 18.35
CA ASN A 73 -6.90 -46.59 19.55
C ASN A 73 -6.44 -45.30 20.29
N GLY A 74 -7.48 -44.59 20.76
CA GLY A 74 -7.55 -43.80 22.01
C GLY A 74 -7.67 -42.29 21.77
N SER A 75 -8.85 -41.64 21.76
CA SER A 75 -9.81 -41.39 22.84
C SER A 75 -9.18 -40.82 24.12
N SER A 76 -9.43 -39.54 24.40
CA SER A 76 -9.95 -39.04 25.69
C SER A 76 -10.24 -37.53 25.67
N GLU A 77 -11.39 -37.21 26.25
CA GLU A 77 -11.95 -35.91 26.57
C GLU A 77 -11.35 -35.31 27.87
N VAL A 78 -11.99 -34.20 28.30
CA VAL A 78 -11.97 -33.50 29.61
C VAL A 78 -10.99 -32.31 29.61
N GLY A 79 -11.43 -31.05 29.69
CA GLY A 79 -12.25 -30.41 30.75
C GLY A 79 -11.28 -29.87 31.82
N ALA A 80 -11.44 -28.75 32.52
CA ALA A 80 -12.42 -27.68 32.65
C ALA A 80 -11.73 -26.60 33.55
N GLU A 81 -12.09 -25.32 33.38
CA GLU A 81 -12.21 -24.25 34.43
C GLU A 81 -10.95 -23.95 35.31
N THR A 82 -10.74 -22.86 36.06
CA THR A 82 -11.55 -21.78 36.64
C THR A 82 -10.60 -20.65 37.15
N GLU A 83 -11.16 -19.44 37.31
CA GLU A 83 -10.93 -18.41 38.36
C GLU A 83 -9.54 -17.74 38.55
N THR A 84 -9.40 -16.41 38.46
CA THR A 84 -9.89 -15.29 39.31
C THR A 84 -8.95 -14.98 40.47
N GLU A 85 -8.43 -13.74 40.51
CA GLU A 85 -8.21 -12.84 41.67
C GLU A 85 -7.38 -11.63 41.14
N ALA A 86 -7.88 -10.39 41.13
CA ALA A 86 -8.23 -9.47 42.22
C ALA A 86 -7.01 -8.80 42.88
N GLY A 87 -7.06 -7.46 42.89
CA GLY A 87 -6.28 -6.57 43.78
C GLY A 87 -5.28 -5.65 43.08
N THR A 88 -5.03 -4.40 43.43
CA THR A 88 -5.62 -3.39 44.33
C THR A 88 -4.91 -2.06 43.97
N ASP A 89 -5.59 -0.93 44.20
CA ASP A 89 -5.15 0.47 44.18
C ASP A 89 -3.67 0.75 44.50
N VAL A 90 -3.08 1.76 43.83
CA VAL A 90 -2.36 2.87 44.51
C VAL A 90 -2.44 4.16 43.67
N VAL A 91 -2.99 5.19 44.32
CA VAL A 91 -3.02 6.63 44.03
C VAL A 91 -1.60 7.22 43.91
N THR A 92 -1.35 8.17 42.99
CA THR A 92 -0.59 9.40 43.31
C THR A 92 -0.87 10.48 42.26
N GLU A 93 -1.60 11.48 42.73
CA GLU A 93 -1.75 12.83 42.21
C GLU A 93 -0.40 13.59 42.31
N VAL A 94 0.07 14.18 41.22
CA VAL A 94 1.07 15.26 41.28
C VAL A 94 0.56 16.43 40.46
N GLN A 95 0.16 17.44 41.22
CA GLN A 95 -0.01 18.82 40.83
C GLN A 95 1.29 19.36 40.21
N ASN A 96 1.22 20.07 39.09
CA ASN A 96 2.04 21.27 39.00
C ASN A 96 1.34 22.35 38.17
N ALA A 97 1.10 23.46 38.84
CA ALA A 97 0.60 24.71 38.33
C ALA A 97 1.77 25.64 38.00
N GLY A 98 1.53 26.60 37.12
CA GLY A 98 2.44 27.72 36.84
C GLY A 98 3.47 27.41 35.75
N ASP A 99 3.76 28.28 34.80
CA ASP A 99 3.46 29.69 34.75
C ASP A 99 3.52 30.21 33.31
N THR A 100 2.71 31.22 33.07
CA THR A 100 2.61 31.94 31.82
C THR A 100 3.63 33.08 31.85
N GLN A 101 4.55 33.13 30.89
CA GLN A 101 4.98 34.43 30.37
C GLN A 101 5.48 34.35 28.92
N PRO A 102 4.84 35.10 28.00
CA PRO A 102 5.36 35.38 26.68
C PRO A 102 6.25 36.64 26.71
N VAL A 103 6.82 36.97 25.54
CA VAL A 103 7.56 38.19 25.17
C VAL A 103 9.08 38.05 25.20
N GLN A 104 9.70 37.98 24.01
CA GLN A 104 10.42 39.14 23.49
C GLN A 104 10.64 39.06 21.98
N VAL A 105 10.08 40.08 21.33
CA VAL A 105 10.27 40.49 19.95
C VAL A 105 11.57 41.28 19.89
N SER A 106 12.44 40.92 18.95
CA SER A 106 13.45 41.80 18.37
C SER A 106 13.94 41.15 17.10
N ALA A 107 14.26 41.84 16.02
CA ALA A 107 13.95 43.16 15.51
C ALA A 107 14.49 43.09 14.07
N VAL A 108 13.75 43.67 13.15
CA VAL A 108 14.05 43.71 11.72
C VAL A 108 15.39 44.41 11.44
N LYS A 109 16.24 43.80 10.60
CA LYS A 109 17.23 44.51 9.75
C LYS A 109 17.53 43.68 8.51
N LYS A 110 16.79 43.90 7.41
CA LYS A 110 17.10 44.80 6.28
C LYS A 110 18.33 44.35 5.46
N VAL A 111 17.99 43.71 4.33
CA VAL A 111 18.51 43.92 2.97
C VAL A 111 20.00 44.21 2.83
N ALA A 112 20.75 43.30 2.20
CA ALA A 112 21.72 43.66 1.16
C ALA A 112 22.17 42.45 0.33
N ALA A 113 22.17 42.68 -0.98
CA ALA A 113 23.13 42.18 -1.97
C ALA A 113 23.10 40.68 -2.31
N ILE A 114 22.31 40.41 -3.35
CA ILE A 114 22.56 39.41 -4.38
C ILE A 114 24.01 39.60 -4.89
N ALA A 115 24.91 38.69 -4.52
CA ALA A 115 26.19 38.52 -5.19
C ALA A 115 26.06 37.33 -6.14
N VAL A 116 25.77 37.64 -7.41
CA VAL A 116 25.92 36.71 -8.53
C VAL A 116 27.41 36.37 -8.61
N THR A 117 27.76 35.23 -8.00
CA THR A 117 29.08 34.63 -8.20
C THR A 117 28.99 33.83 -9.49
N GLU A 118 29.54 34.39 -10.55
CA GLU A 118 29.88 33.72 -11.79
C GLU A 118 30.87 32.61 -11.47
N VAL A 119 30.34 31.41 -11.18
CA VAL A 119 31.16 30.21 -11.01
C VAL A 119 31.47 29.69 -12.40
N ALA A 120 32.72 29.92 -12.79
CA ALA A 120 33.41 29.33 -13.93
C ALA A 120 32.91 27.91 -14.22
N GLN A 121 32.39 27.72 -15.43
CA GLN A 121 32.17 26.41 -16.04
C GLN A 121 33.51 25.67 -16.13
N LYS A 122 33.79 24.89 -15.09
CA LYS A 122 34.77 23.82 -15.14
C LYS A 122 34.05 22.62 -15.74
N ASP A 123 34.35 22.32 -17.00
CA ASP A 123 33.97 21.09 -17.68
C ASP A 123 34.43 19.88 -16.87
N VAL A 124 33.57 19.42 -15.96
CA VAL A 124 33.70 18.13 -15.31
C VAL A 124 32.95 17.15 -16.19
N ALA A 125 33.73 16.43 -17.01
CA ALA A 125 33.26 15.26 -17.74
C ALA A 125 32.32 14.43 -16.87
N PRO A 126 31.16 13.96 -17.39
CA PRO A 126 30.19 13.23 -16.61
C PRO A 126 30.85 11.93 -16.14
N LYS A 127 31.27 11.92 -14.87
CA LYS A 127 31.56 10.67 -14.16
C LYS A 127 30.29 9.86 -14.29
N LYS A 128 30.35 8.79 -15.09
CA LYS A 128 29.31 7.77 -15.17
C LYS A 128 29.12 7.24 -13.75
N SER A 129 28.17 7.84 -13.05
CA SER A 129 27.63 7.34 -11.80
C SER A 129 27.26 5.90 -12.07
N LYS A 130 28.01 4.98 -11.47
CA LYS A 130 27.72 3.55 -11.50
C LYS A 130 26.34 3.44 -10.86
N VAL A 131 25.30 3.32 -11.68
CA VAL A 131 23.92 3.15 -11.21
C VAL A 131 23.91 1.81 -10.49
N GLU A 132 24.08 1.87 -9.18
CA GLU A 132 24.00 0.71 -8.32
C GLU A 132 22.57 0.18 -8.46
N LYS A 133 22.44 -1.01 -9.05
CA LYS A 133 21.15 -1.59 -9.38
C LYS A 133 20.43 -1.87 -8.07
N VAL A 134 19.50 -0.99 -7.70
CA VAL A 134 18.74 -1.12 -6.46
C VAL A 134 17.95 -2.42 -6.55
N VAL A 135 18.35 -3.41 -5.75
CA VAL A 135 17.68 -4.70 -5.70
C VAL A 135 16.35 -4.48 -5.00
N ALA A 136 15.27 -4.44 -5.78
CA ALA A 136 13.93 -4.30 -5.22
C ALA A 136 13.56 -5.54 -4.39
N GLY A 137 13.05 -5.30 -3.18
CA GLY A 137 12.39 -6.33 -2.38
C GLY A 137 11.09 -6.78 -3.04
N THR A 138 10.55 -7.90 -2.56
CA THR A 138 9.33 -8.50 -3.11
C THR A 138 8.33 -8.80 -2.00
N LEU A 139 7.05 -8.57 -2.32
CA LEU A 139 5.91 -8.87 -1.48
C LEU A 139 5.12 -9.98 -2.14
N SER A 140 4.98 -11.13 -1.48
CA SER A 140 4.48 -12.35 -2.14
C SER A 140 3.16 -12.85 -1.56
N ARG A 141 3.13 -13.11 -0.26
CA ARG A 141 1.96 -13.69 0.42
C ARG A 141 1.32 -12.68 1.35
N VAL A 142 -0.01 -12.65 1.31
CA VAL A 142 -0.84 -11.84 2.18
C VAL A 142 -1.86 -12.76 2.83
N LYS A 143 -1.83 -12.84 4.15
CA LYS A 143 -2.85 -13.53 4.96
C LYS A 143 -3.68 -12.49 5.68
N LEU A 144 -4.99 -12.68 5.62
CA LEU A 144 -5.98 -11.77 6.15
C LEU A 144 -6.84 -12.54 7.15
N ASP A 145 -7.02 -11.94 8.32
CA ASP A 145 -7.93 -12.42 9.34
C ASP A 145 -8.73 -11.22 9.84
N CYS A 146 -10.03 -11.21 9.59
CA CYS A 146 -10.93 -10.15 10.04
C CYS A 146 -11.94 -10.71 11.02
N SER A 147 -12.07 -10.00 12.14
CA SER A 147 -13.10 -10.19 13.16
C SER A 147 -13.93 -8.91 13.28
N SER A 148 -15.01 -8.93 14.07
CA SER A 148 -15.88 -7.77 14.33
C SER A 148 -15.12 -6.51 14.77
N ASP A 149 -14.11 -6.70 15.61
CA ASP A 149 -13.43 -5.62 16.34
C ASP A 149 -11.94 -5.49 15.98
N SER A 150 -11.44 -6.34 15.07
CA SER A 150 -10.06 -6.23 14.63
C SER A 150 -9.79 -6.85 13.26
N LEU A 151 -8.81 -6.29 12.58
CA LEU A 151 -8.25 -6.84 11.35
C LEU A 151 -6.76 -7.12 11.57
N THR A 152 -6.33 -8.33 11.25
CA THR A 152 -4.92 -8.72 11.22
C THR A 152 -4.49 -9.04 9.80
N LEU A 153 -3.45 -8.37 9.34
CA LEU A 153 -2.84 -8.53 8.04
C LEU A 153 -1.40 -9.00 8.22
N LYS A 154 -1.07 -10.17 7.68
CA LYS A 154 0.32 -10.68 7.62
C LYS A 154 0.81 -10.65 6.19
N ILE A 155 1.97 -10.05 5.99
CA ILE A 155 2.57 -9.86 4.67
C ILE A 155 3.95 -10.47 4.69
N SER A 156 4.24 -11.38 3.76
CA SER A 156 5.57 -11.93 3.57
C SER A 156 6.42 -11.03 2.69
N LEU A 157 7.59 -10.64 3.20
CA LEU A 157 8.57 -9.80 2.50
C LEU A 157 9.86 -10.60 2.27
N SER A 158 10.48 -10.46 1.10
CA SER A 158 11.75 -11.14 0.81
C SER A 158 12.97 -10.52 1.48
N GLN A 159 12.83 -9.30 2.00
CA GLN A 159 13.86 -8.59 2.72
C GLN A 159 13.25 -7.89 3.94
N PRO A 160 14.03 -7.61 5.00
CA PRO A 160 13.55 -6.84 6.14
C PRO A 160 13.00 -5.48 5.72
N SER A 161 11.87 -5.07 6.30
CA SER A 161 11.33 -3.73 6.08
C SER A 161 12.15 -2.68 6.84
N ASP A 162 12.47 -1.58 6.18
CA ASP A 162 13.10 -0.41 6.80
C ASP A 162 12.07 0.38 7.62
N ARG A 163 11.79 1.64 7.30
CA ARG A 163 10.81 2.43 8.04
C ARG A 163 9.39 2.13 7.57
N ILE A 164 8.49 1.93 8.52
CA ILE A 164 7.04 1.85 8.26
C ILE A 164 6.37 3.09 8.84
N THR A 165 5.61 3.78 8.02
CA THR A 165 4.83 4.98 8.42
C THR A 165 3.35 4.75 8.17
N TRP A 166 2.49 5.43 8.91
CA TRP A 166 1.05 5.38 8.69
C TRP A 166 0.44 6.76 8.83
N PHE A 167 -0.74 6.95 8.24
CA PHE A 167 -1.58 8.13 8.46
C PHE A 167 -3.05 7.81 8.16
N ASN A 168 -3.96 8.61 8.70
CA ASN A 168 -5.40 8.47 8.48
C ASN A 168 -5.91 9.58 7.54
N LEU A 169 -6.87 9.25 6.69
CA LEU A 169 -7.68 10.18 5.93
C LEU A 169 -9.13 10.03 6.39
N ASN A 170 -9.88 11.13 6.45
CA ASN A 170 -11.22 11.14 7.04
C ASN A 170 -12.36 11.10 6.01
N ASP A 171 -12.08 11.44 4.74
CA ASP A 171 -13.09 11.50 3.69
C ASP A 171 -12.54 11.01 2.33
N PRO A 172 -12.83 9.76 1.90
CA PRO A 172 -13.40 8.67 2.70
C PRO A 172 -12.49 8.26 3.86
N LYS A 173 -13.04 7.65 4.91
CA LYS A 173 -12.25 7.12 6.05
C LYS A 173 -11.30 6.03 5.56
N LYS A 174 -9.99 6.31 5.62
CA LYS A 174 -8.92 5.40 5.17
C LYS A 174 -7.78 5.40 6.17
N LEU A 175 -7.21 4.23 6.40
CA LEU A 175 -5.89 4.10 7.01
C LEU A 175 -4.89 3.78 5.90
N ILE A 176 -3.79 4.53 5.84
CA ILE A 176 -2.71 4.30 4.90
C ILE A 176 -1.48 3.85 5.68
N VAL A 177 -0.85 2.77 5.23
CA VAL A 177 0.40 2.25 5.78
C VAL A 177 1.42 2.16 4.64
N ASP A 178 2.51 2.88 4.79
CA ASP A 178 3.61 2.93 3.82
C ASP A 178 4.82 2.18 4.38
N ILE A 179 5.30 1.20 3.62
CA ILE A 179 6.55 0.47 3.88
C ILE A 179 7.62 1.08 2.98
N ARG A 180 8.63 1.74 3.55
CA ARG A 180 9.71 2.33 2.75
C ARG A 180 10.56 1.28 2.05
N GLY A 181 11.10 1.66 0.90
CA GLY A 181 11.98 0.83 0.09
C GLY A 181 11.40 0.57 -1.31
N HIS A 182 12.22 -0.03 -2.15
CA HIS A 182 11.81 -0.45 -3.48
C HIS A 182 11.17 -1.83 -3.39
N TRP A 183 9.89 -1.92 -3.70
CA TRP A 183 9.11 -3.15 -3.56
C TRP A 183 8.39 -3.50 -4.85
N LYS A 184 8.35 -4.79 -5.18
CA LYS A 184 7.48 -5.35 -6.22
C LYS A 184 6.38 -6.20 -5.60
N ASN A 185 5.15 -6.03 -6.07
CA ASN A 185 3.99 -6.78 -5.63
C ASN A 185 3.80 -8.03 -6.49
N TYR A 186 3.86 -9.19 -5.86
CA TYR A 186 3.47 -10.47 -6.44
C TYR A 186 2.17 -11.00 -5.82
N ALA A 187 1.59 -10.27 -4.86
CA ALA A 187 0.28 -10.57 -4.28
C ALA A 187 -0.84 -9.87 -5.06
N LYS A 188 -2.10 -10.18 -4.71
CA LYS A 188 -3.26 -9.52 -5.29
C LYS A 188 -3.27 -8.04 -4.90
N SER A 189 -3.50 -7.14 -5.85
CA SER A 189 -3.51 -5.69 -5.57
C SER A 189 -4.73 -5.23 -4.77
N ILE A 190 -5.85 -5.97 -4.79
CA ILE A 190 -7.10 -5.58 -4.11
C ILE A 190 -7.73 -6.77 -3.40
N TYR A 191 -7.95 -6.64 -2.10
CA TYR A 191 -8.70 -7.58 -1.27
C TYR A 191 -10.02 -6.93 -0.85
N ARG A 192 -11.15 -7.48 -1.29
CA ARG A 192 -12.48 -7.06 -0.83
C ARG A 192 -12.90 -7.99 0.29
N LEU A 193 -13.26 -7.43 1.43
CA LEU A 193 -13.65 -8.18 2.61
C LEU A 193 -15.16 -8.07 2.78
N LYS A 194 -15.80 -9.21 2.99
CA LYS A 194 -17.22 -9.27 3.39
C LYS A 194 -17.26 -9.36 4.91
N ASP A 195 -18.31 -8.81 5.51
CA ASP A 195 -18.58 -8.92 6.96
C ASP A 195 -17.43 -8.41 7.85
N CYS A 196 -16.73 -7.37 7.38
CA CYS A 196 -15.59 -6.75 8.03
C CYS A 196 -15.79 -5.23 8.08
N ALA A 197 -15.33 -4.56 9.14
CA ALA A 197 -15.39 -3.10 9.23
C ALA A 197 -14.52 -2.39 8.17
N VAL A 198 -13.53 -3.11 7.61
CA VAL A 198 -12.76 -2.72 6.43
C VAL A 198 -13.44 -3.28 5.18
N GLU A 199 -13.84 -2.41 4.26
CA GLU A 199 -14.50 -2.78 2.99
C GLU A 199 -13.51 -3.45 2.03
N LYS A 200 -12.34 -2.83 1.87
CA LYS A 200 -11.29 -3.33 0.99
C LYS A 200 -9.91 -2.84 1.40
N ILE A 201 -8.91 -3.59 0.99
CA ILE A 201 -7.49 -3.29 1.17
C ILE A 201 -6.87 -3.22 -0.22
N VAL A 202 -6.21 -2.11 -0.52
CA VAL A 202 -5.51 -1.88 -1.77
C VAL A 202 -4.00 -1.88 -1.51
N LEU A 203 -3.29 -2.65 -2.31
CA LEU A 203 -1.84 -2.82 -2.30
C LEU A 203 -1.29 -2.12 -3.55
N GLY A 204 -0.47 -1.10 -3.34
CA GLY A 204 0.08 -0.26 -4.41
C GLY A 204 1.60 -0.16 -4.34
N GLU A 205 2.24 -0.34 -5.48
CA GLU A 205 3.67 -0.10 -5.66
C GLU A 205 3.92 1.39 -5.93
N ASN A 206 4.93 1.96 -5.29
CA ASN A 206 5.51 3.25 -5.67
C ASN A 206 7.02 3.09 -5.81
N SER A 207 7.65 4.08 -6.44
CA SER A 207 9.09 4.07 -6.68
C SER A 207 9.93 3.97 -5.41
N ASP A 208 9.48 4.51 -4.27
CA ASP A 208 10.24 4.61 -3.01
C ASP A 208 9.56 3.92 -1.81
N ARG A 209 8.35 3.39 -1.99
CA ARG A 209 7.56 2.75 -0.94
C ARG A 209 6.52 1.80 -1.49
N PHE A 210 6.13 0.85 -0.67
CA PHE A 210 4.92 0.08 -0.86
C PHE A 210 3.79 0.65 -0.02
N ARG A 211 2.64 0.95 -0.63
CA ARG A 211 1.50 1.60 0.03
C ARG A 211 0.35 0.62 0.19
N LEU A 212 -0.11 0.47 1.42
CA LEU A 212 -1.35 -0.21 1.77
C LEU A 212 -2.42 0.81 2.12
N VAL A 213 -3.60 0.65 1.53
CA VAL A 213 -4.75 1.52 1.79
C VAL A 213 -5.91 0.66 2.28
N PHE A 214 -6.30 0.84 3.53
CA PHE A 214 -7.45 0.21 4.15
C PHE A 214 -8.64 1.16 4.04
N TYR A 215 -9.68 0.77 3.29
CA TYR A 215 -10.93 1.51 3.18
C TYR A 215 -11.86 1.06 4.31
N ILE A 216 -12.25 2.00 5.17
CA ILE A 216 -13.00 1.71 6.40
C ILE A 216 -14.41 2.25 6.24
N ASN A 217 -15.41 1.38 6.34
CA ASN A 217 -16.82 1.75 6.15
C ASN A 217 -17.56 1.98 7.48
N LYS A 218 -17.00 1.52 8.60
CA LYS A 218 -17.63 1.66 9.92
C LYS A 218 -17.56 3.12 10.42
N LYS A 219 -18.74 3.72 10.64
CA LYS A 219 -18.89 5.12 11.04
C LYS A 219 -18.47 5.36 12.49
N ASP A 220 -18.76 4.41 13.37
CA ASP A 220 -18.59 4.53 14.84
C ASP A 220 -17.14 4.35 15.33
N LEU A 221 -16.18 4.48 14.41
CA LEU A 221 -14.76 4.38 14.74
C LEU A 221 -14.12 5.72 15.06
N PRO A 222 -13.08 5.74 15.92
CA PRO A 222 -12.35 6.97 16.21
C PRO A 222 -11.79 7.58 14.91
N LEU A 223 -11.67 8.90 14.89
CA LEU A 223 -11.15 9.63 13.72
C LEU A 223 -9.69 9.24 13.41
N ARG A 224 -8.92 8.86 14.44
CA ARG A 224 -7.54 8.42 14.30
C ARG A 224 -7.44 6.96 14.72
N ILE A 225 -7.15 6.10 13.76
CA ILE A 225 -6.88 4.69 13.99
C ILE A 225 -5.37 4.49 14.02
N ARG A 226 -4.87 3.83 15.07
CA ARG A 226 -3.46 3.52 15.22
C ARG A 226 -3.23 2.02 14.98
N PRO A 227 -2.55 1.62 13.89
CA PRO A 227 -2.19 0.23 13.70
C PRO A 227 -1.08 -0.18 14.65
N ALA A 228 -1.17 -1.40 15.17
CA ALA A 228 -0.06 -2.09 15.80
C ALA A 228 0.73 -2.83 14.72
N ILE A 229 2.01 -2.48 14.56
CA ILE A 229 2.87 -3.03 13.50
C ILE A 229 3.99 -3.81 14.17
N LYS A 230 4.10 -5.09 13.83
CA LYS A 230 5.18 -5.97 14.27
C LYS A 230 6.00 -6.40 13.06
N LYS A 231 7.32 -6.30 13.16
CA LYS A 231 8.25 -6.85 12.17
C LYS A 231 8.57 -8.29 12.55
N LEU A 232 8.44 -9.20 11.61
CA LEU A 232 8.80 -10.61 11.74
C LEU A 232 10.03 -10.88 10.86
N SER A 233 10.67 -12.04 11.08
CA SER A 233 11.79 -12.48 10.23
C SER A 233 11.37 -12.72 8.78
N ASP A 234 10.12 -13.11 8.55
CA ASP A 234 9.56 -13.42 7.24
C ASP A 234 8.66 -12.32 6.66
N GLY A 235 8.54 -11.17 7.34
CA GLY A 235 7.77 -10.04 6.85
C GLY A 235 7.21 -9.13 7.94
N ILE A 236 5.94 -8.72 7.80
CA ILE A 236 5.28 -7.81 8.74
C ILE A 236 3.87 -8.27 9.10
N GLU A 237 3.47 -7.97 10.33
CA GLU A 237 2.10 -8.12 10.82
C GLU A 237 1.56 -6.74 11.19
N ILE A 238 0.40 -6.40 10.63
CA ILE A 238 -0.32 -5.17 10.89
C ILE A 238 -1.66 -5.55 11.52
N LYS A 239 -1.88 -5.12 12.76
CA LYS A 239 -3.14 -5.31 13.49
C LYS A 239 -3.84 -3.97 13.69
N ILE A 240 -5.10 -3.90 13.29
CA ILE A 240 -5.94 -2.70 13.38
C ILE A 240 -7.09 -3.03 14.32
N LYS A 241 -7.29 -2.19 15.35
CA LYS A 241 -8.50 -2.24 16.20
C LYS A 241 -9.61 -1.44 15.51
N LEU A 242 -10.76 -2.08 15.32
CA LEU A 242 -11.90 -1.63 14.53
C LEU A 242 -13.19 -1.59 15.36
#